data_AF-A0A8T4HNV0-F1
#
_entry.id   AF-A0A8T4HNV0-F1
#
_cell.length_a   1.000
_cell.length_b   1.000
_cell.length_c   1.000
_cell.angle_alpha   90.00
_cell.angle_beta   90.00
_cell.angle_gamma   90.00
#
_symmetry.space_group_name_H-M   'P 1'
#
loop_
_entity.id
_entity.type
_entity.pdbx_description
1 polymer ?
#
loop_
_entity_poly.entity_id
_entity_poly.type
_entity_poly.pdbx_seq_one_letter_code
_entity_poly.pdbx_strand_id
1 'polypeptide(L)'
;MLEAAWDPPAGDFDRGRSALASLGIAMTIHRNHLTHAARPVQLRYGRDGRWYPYRAGPEEAGQPDAPDWWPEGPSAADPVQALTGLREH
;
A
#
# COMPACT_ATOMS: atom_id res chain seq x y z
N MET A 1 -5.49 -14.84 -4.18
CA MET A 1 -4.78 -14.84 -2.88
C MET A 1 -3.81 -13.67 -2.90
N LEU A 2 -3.96 -12.69 -2.00
CA LEU A 2 -3.17 -11.45 -1.98
C LEU A 2 -1.68 -11.67 -1.66
N GLU A 3 -1.31 -12.90 -1.31
CA GLU A 3 0.03 -13.32 -0.88
C GLU A 3 0.98 -13.57 -2.06
N ALA A 4 0.45 -13.87 -3.26
CA ALA A 4 1.26 -14.02 -4.47
C ALA A 4 1.36 -12.67 -5.20
N ALA A 5 2.49 -11.98 -5.01
CA ALA A 5 2.80 -10.75 -5.72
C ALA A 5 2.70 -10.97 -7.25
N TRP A 6 1.87 -10.17 -7.92
CA TRP A 6 1.58 -10.29 -9.35
C TRP A 6 1.87 -8.97 -10.05
N ASP A 7 2.07 -9.01 -11.36
CA ASP A 7 2.34 -7.81 -12.17
C ASP A 7 1.02 -7.20 -12.65
N PRO A 8 0.61 -6.03 -12.14
CA PRO A 8 -0.62 -5.40 -12.56
C PRO A 8 -0.50 -4.75 -13.95
N PRO A 9 -1.57 -4.72 -14.75
CA PRO A 9 -1.58 -3.90 -15.95
C PRO A 9 -1.26 -2.44 -15.56
N ALA A 10 -0.30 -1.84 -16.26
CA ALA A 10 0.32 -0.59 -15.84
C ALA A 10 -0.67 0.57 -15.64
N GLY A 11 -1.84 0.57 -16.29
CA GLY A 11 -2.79 1.68 -16.28
C GLY A 11 -3.28 2.11 -14.90
N ASP A 12 -4.11 1.29 -14.24
CA ASP A 12 -4.74 1.66 -12.98
C ASP A 12 -3.75 1.71 -11.81
N PHE A 13 -2.73 0.84 -11.84
CA PHE A 13 -1.66 0.84 -10.84
C PHE A 13 -0.80 2.11 -10.90
N ASP A 14 -0.35 2.51 -12.10
CA ASP A 14 0.46 3.73 -12.26
C ASP A 14 -0.35 5.00 -12.00
N ARG A 15 -1.65 5.01 -12.34
CA ARG A 15 -2.56 6.10 -11.95
C ARG A 15 -2.63 6.24 -10.44
N GLY A 16 -2.80 5.13 -9.72
CA GLY A 16 -2.84 5.13 -8.26
C GLY A 16 -1.52 5.62 -7.63
N ARG A 17 -0.39 5.16 -8.17
CA ARG A 17 0.94 5.65 -7.79
C ARG A 17 1.08 7.16 -8.02
N SER A 18 0.70 7.63 -9.20
CA SER A 18 0.78 9.04 -9.57
C SER A 18 -0.05 9.92 -8.64
N ALA A 19 -1.24 9.46 -8.25
CA ALA A 19 -2.08 10.17 -7.28
C ALA A 19 -1.39 10.38 -5.92
N LEU A 20 -0.71 9.36 -5.40
CA LEU A 20 0.08 9.47 -4.15
C LEU A 20 1.26 10.43 -4.30
N ALA A 21 1.97 10.34 -5.43
CA ALA A 21 3.11 11.23 -5.72
C ALA A 21 2.69 12.70 -5.82
N SER A 22 1.53 13.00 -6.43
CA SER A 22 0.97 14.35 -6.51
C SER A 22 0.66 14.96 -5.14
N LEU A 23 0.40 14.13 -4.12
CA LEU A 23 0.21 14.57 -2.73
C LEU A 23 1.53 14.66 -1.94
N GLY A 24 2.68 14.48 -2.60
CA GLY A 24 4.00 14.47 -1.95
C GLY A 24 4.27 13.23 -1.10
N ILE A 25 3.50 12.15 -1.29
CA ILE A 25 3.67 10.90 -0.54
C ILE A 25 4.70 10.03 -1.26
N ALA A 26 5.89 9.90 -0.67
CA ALA A 26 6.95 9.05 -1.20
C ALA A 26 6.69 7.57 -0.89
N MET A 27 6.56 6.75 -1.93
CA MET A 27 6.36 5.30 -1.83
C MET A 27 7.42 4.53 -2.62
N THR A 28 7.91 3.44 -2.04
CA THR A 28 8.80 2.47 -2.70
C THR A 28 7.94 1.39 -3.36
N ILE A 29 8.24 1.07 -4.61
CA ILE A 29 7.44 0.14 -5.42
C ILE A 29 8.10 -1.22 -5.42
N HIS A 30 7.32 -2.25 -5.13
CA HIS A 30 7.73 -3.64 -5.29
C HIS A 30 6.56 -4.48 -5.81
N ARG A 31 6.53 -4.73 -7.13
CA ARG A 31 5.41 -5.39 -7.82
C ARG A 31 4.08 -4.66 -7.55
N ASN A 32 3.09 -5.34 -6.99
CA ASN A 32 1.79 -4.79 -6.60
C ASN A 32 1.80 -4.14 -5.20
N HIS A 33 2.97 -3.93 -4.59
CA HIS A 33 3.10 -3.32 -3.26
C HIS A 33 3.72 -1.92 -3.36
N LEU A 34 3.12 -0.97 -2.64
CA LEU A 34 3.64 0.37 -2.42
C LEU A 34 3.92 0.55 -0.93
N THR A 35 5.19 0.64 -0.54
CA THR A 35 5.59 0.82 0.86
C THR A 35 5.91 2.29 1.12
N HIS A 36 5.30 2.88 2.13
CA HIS A 36 5.51 4.28 2.49
C HIS A 36 6.93 4.48 3.04
N ALA A 37 7.66 5.49 2.55
CA ALA A 37 9.07 5.68 2.92
C ALA A 37 9.27 6.14 4.39
N ALA A 38 8.35 6.93 4.93
CA ALA A 38 8.45 7.50 6.28
C ALA A 38 7.52 6.88 7.34
N ARG A 39 6.71 5.86 6.99
CA ARG A 39 5.70 5.27 7.88
C ARG A 39 5.66 3.76 7.68
N PRO A 40 5.34 2.97 8.72
CA PRO A 40 5.21 1.52 8.63
C PRO A 40 3.90 1.09 7.97
N VAL A 41 3.65 1.59 6.76
CA VAL A 41 2.41 1.42 6.00
C VAL A 41 2.74 0.92 4.60
N GLN A 42 1.94 -0.03 4.12
CA GLN A 42 2.03 -0.58 2.78
C GLN A 42 0.65 -0.64 2.15
N LEU A 43 0.53 -0.27 0.88
CA LEU A 43 -0.67 -0.48 0.07
C LEU A 43 -0.41 -1.65 -0.88
N ARG A 44 -1.34 -2.60 -0.93
CA ARG A 44 -1.27 -3.74 -1.85
C ARG A 44 -2.39 -3.63 -2.88
N TYR A 45 -2.05 -3.70 -4.16
CA TYR A 45 -3.03 -3.70 -5.24
C TYR A 45 -3.55 -5.12 -5.50
N GLY A 46 -4.87 -5.29 -5.35
CA GLY A 46 -5.59 -6.51 -5.59
C GLY A 46 -5.98 -6.68 -7.06
N ARG A 47 -6.21 -7.92 -7.49
CA ARG A 47 -6.63 -8.25 -8.86
C ARG A 47 -8.03 -7.76 -9.21
N ASP A 48 -8.81 -7.43 -8.18
CA ASP A 48 -10.12 -6.82 -8.24
C ASP A 48 -10.07 -5.30 -8.47
N GLY A 49 -8.87 -4.71 -8.57
CA GLY A 49 -8.69 -3.30 -8.82
C GLY A 49 -8.77 -2.42 -7.58
N ARG A 50 -8.77 -3.00 -6.37
CA ARG A 50 -8.75 -2.26 -5.11
C ARG A 50 -7.38 -2.26 -4.46
N TRP A 51 -7.14 -1.21 -3.70
CA TRP A 51 -6.01 -1.03 -2.80
C TRP A 51 -6.39 -1.48 -1.41
N TYR A 52 -5.54 -2.34 -0.88
CA TYR A 52 -5.65 -2.88 0.46
C TYR A 52 -4.57 -2.24 1.34
N PRO A 53 -4.98 -1.50 2.38
CA PRO A 53 -4.04 -0.93 3.33
C PRO A 53 -3.54 -1.97 4.32
N TYR A 54 -2.23 -1.94 4.58
CA TYR A 54 -1.53 -2.79 5.53
C TYR A 54 -0.66 -1.92 6.45
N ARG A 55 -0.59 -2.31 7.72
CA ARG A 55 0.30 -1.73 8.71
C ARG A 55 1.25 -2.80 9.23
N ALA A 56 2.52 -2.45 9.36
CA ALA A 56 3.50 -3.31 10.01
C ALA A 56 3.34 -3.20 11.54
N GLY A 57 3.60 -4.30 12.25
CA GLY A 57 3.62 -4.31 13.71
C GLY A 57 4.53 -3.20 14.28
N PRO A 58 4.22 -2.66 15.48
CA PRO A 58 4.97 -1.54 16.06
C PRO A 58 6.45 -1.88 16.31
N GLU A 59 6.77 -3.15 16.58
CA GLU A 59 8.14 -3.63 16.77
C GLU A 59 8.92 -3.78 15.44
N GLU A 60 8.22 -3.83 14.31
CA GLU A 60 8.80 -4.07 12.99
C GLU A 60 8.79 -2.84 12.09
N ALA A 61 8.23 -1.74 12.59
CA ALA A 61 8.19 -0.45 11.95
C ALA A 61 9.61 0.11 11.72
N GLY A 62 10.11 -0.02 10.48
CA GLY A 62 11.44 0.45 10.09
C GLY A 62 12.51 -0.63 10.04
N GLN A 63 12.14 -1.89 10.26
CA GLN A 63 13.04 -3.01 9.99
C GLN A 63 13.14 -3.26 8.47
N PRO A 64 14.36 -3.54 7.95
CA PRO A 64 14.56 -3.85 6.54
C PRO A 64 14.09 -5.27 6.18
N ASP A 65 14.01 -6.17 7.16
CA ASP A 65 13.53 -7.53 7.00
C ASP A 65 12.01 -7.59 7.13
N ALA A 66 11.37 -8.44 6.33
CA ALA A 66 9.96 -8.36 5.97
C ALA A 66 9.05 -8.26 7.20
N PRO A 67 8.56 -7.05 7.56
CA PRO A 67 7.80 -6.89 8.78
C PRO A 67 6.47 -7.61 8.61
N ASP A 68 5.93 -8.14 9.70
CA ASP A 68 4.64 -8.81 9.66
C ASP A 68 3.54 -7.78 9.38
N TRP A 69 2.94 -7.89 8.19
CA TRP A 69 2.00 -6.92 7.64
C TRP A 69 0.56 -7.38 7.90
N TRP A 70 -0.17 -6.60 8.68
CA TRP A 70 -1.58 -6.86 8.96
C TRP A 70 -2.47 -5.95 8.11
N PRO A 71 -3.53 -6.50 7.47
CA PRO A 71 -4.49 -5.67 6.76
C PRO A 71 -5.20 -4.78 7.78
N GLU A 72 -5.15 -3.47 7.59
CA GLU A 72 -5.75 -2.49 8.49
C GLU A 72 -6.54 -1.48 7.66
N GLY A 73 -7.81 -1.28 8.01
CA GLY A 73 -8.69 -0.34 7.31
C GLY A 73 -9.37 -0.91 6.06
N PRO A 74 -10.27 -0.10 5.45
CA PRO A 74 -11.08 -0.53 4.32
C PRO A 74 -10.28 -0.58 3.00
N SER A 75 -10.58 -1.59 2.18
CA SER A 75 -10.10 -1.61 0.79
C SER A 75 -10.85 -0.58 -0.07
N ALA A 76 -10.13 0.15 -0.91
CA ALA A 76 -10.70 1.20 -1.76
C ALA A 76 -10.11 1.16 -3.17
N ALA A 77 -10.89 1.56 -4.18
CA ALA A 77 -10.38 1.68 -5.57
C ALA A 77 -9.34 2.81 -5.71
N ASP A 78 -9.42 3.83 -4.84
CA ASP A 78 -8.48 4.93 -4.77
C ASP A 78 -7.44 4.68 -3.66
N PRO A 79 -6.13 4.75 -3.94
CA PRO A 79 -5.09 4.49 -2.95
C PRO A 79 -4.99 5.57 -1.87
N VAL A 80 -5.39 6.81 -2.17
CA VAL A 80 -5.40 7.90 -1.18
C VAL A 80 -6.49 7.64 -0.16
N GLN A 81 -7.67 7.18 -0.59
CA GLN A 81 -8.75 6.76 0.32
C GLN A 81 -8.32 5.57 1.17
N ALA A 82 -7.73 4.52 0.58
CA ALA A 82 -7.22 3.38 1.33
C ALA A 82 -6.18 3.82 2.38
N LEU A 83 -5.25 4.71 2.01
CA LEU A 83 -4.23 5.23 2.92
C LEU A 83 -4.80 6.13 4.02
N THR A 84 -5.82 6.93 3.70
CA THR A 84 -6.47 7.81 4.67
C THR A 84 -7.26 7.00 5.69
N GLY A 85 -7.86 5.89 5.27
CA GLY A 85 -8.57 4.95 6.16
C GLY A 85 -7.69 4.33 7.27
N LEU A 86 -6.36 4.32 7.10
CA LEU A 86 -5.41 3.90 8.15
C LEU A 86 -5.18 4.97 9.23
N ARG A 87 -5.52 6.24 8.98
CA ARG A 87 -5.21 7.36 9.88
C ARG A 87 -6.25 7.56 10.99
N GLU A 88 -7.33 6.78 11.02
CA GLU A 88 -8.50 7.01 11.88
C GLU A 88 -8.58 6.09 13.11
N HIS A 89 -7.45 5.56 13.59
CA HIS A 89 -7.37 4.82 14.86
C HIS A 89 -6.31 5.40 15.79
#